data_AF-A0A3C1F559-F1
#
_entry.id   AF-A0A3C1F559-F1
#
_cell.length_a   1.000
_cell.length_b   1.000
_cell.length_c   1.000
_cell.angle_alpha   90.00
_cell.angle_beta   90.00
_cell.angle_gamma   90.00
#
_symmetry.space_group_name_H-M   'P 1'
#
loop_
_entity.id
_entity.type
_entity.pdbx_description
1 polymer ?
#
loop_
_entity_poly.entity_id
_entity_poly.type
_entity_poly.pdbx_seq_one_letter_code
_entity_poly.pdbx_strand_id
1 'polypeptide(L)'
;MEQGHLVKLFTAVIVANELDNDLAYALKFTDPDGVRSGKSGYSFAVCQFDIANNPVAAACLRACGFTPEEIAGLKAQCIPVRPLEAKLRKNAALVEKYSSIQLRDCLTRATGILRRRGINAADDTALLAVADYHNQYYLSDIDRPGYLVHYLGELVQPFTAQDVLDFKLDHTRYGKTHPGDCQRRYNNLIDIVAKG
;
A
#
# COMPACT_ATOMS: atom_id res chain seq x y z
N MET A 1 11.18 16.10 12.44
CA MET A 1 10.43 15.33 13.46
C MET A 1 9.09 14.84 12.93
N GLU A 2 8.40 15.63 12.09
CA GLU A 2 7.10 15.35 11.44
C GLU A 2 7.02 14.03 10.63
N GLN A 3 7.98 13.77 9.73
CA GLN A 3 7.91 12.61 8.83
C GLN A 3 7.99 11.25 9.56
N GLY A 4 8.66 11.20 10.73
CA GLY A 4 8.78 9.98 11.53
C GLY A 4 7.47 9.57 12.19
N HIS A 5 6.65 10.55 12.60
CA HIS A 5 5.32 10.32 13.17
C HIS A 5 4.34 9.86 12.08
N LEU A 6 4.30 10.55 10.93
CA LEU A 6 3.48 10.16 9.80
C LEU A 6 3.76 8.74 9.31
N VAL A 7 5.03 8.32 9.24
CA VAL A 7 5.37 6.94 8.85
C VAL A 7 4.86 5.92 9.86
N LYS A 8 4.87 6.24 11.17
CA LYS A 8 4.31 5.35 12.20
C LYS A 8 2.79 5.21 12.06
N LEU A 9 2.09 6.34 11.93
CA LEU A 9 0.65 6.33 11.68
C LEU A 9 0.33 5.57 10.40
N PHE A 10 1.04 5.84 9.32
CA PHE A 10 0.83 5.16 8.04
C PHE A 10 1.05 3.66 8.16
N THR A 11 2.08 3.23 8.89
CA THR A 11 2.32 1.81 9.17
C THR A 11 1.14 1.18 9.89
N ALA A 12 0.61 1.82 10.95
CA ALA A 12 -0.55 1.31 11.67
C ALA A 12 -1.79 1.21 10.76
N VAL A 13 -2.02 2.22 9.92
CA VAL A 13 -3.13 2.22 8.94
C VAL A 13 -3.00 1.07 7.96
N ILE A 14 -1.81 0.85 7.39
CA ILE A 14 -1.59 -0.23 6.43
C ILE A 14 -1.70 -1.61 7.10
N VAL A 15 -1.20 -1.78 8.34
CA VAL A 15 -1.39 -3.02 9.11
C VAL A 15 -2.88 -3.32 9.32
N ALA A 16 -3.67 -2.32 9.68
CA ALA A 16 -5.12 -2.50 9.87
C ALA A 16 -5.84 -2.81 8.54
N ASN A 17 -5.41 -2.17 7.44
CA ASN A 17 -6.07 -2.30 6.15
C ASN A 17 -5.74 -3.59 5.41
N GLU A 18 -4.47 -4.01 5.43
CA GLU A 18 -3.96 -5.14 4.65
C GLU A 18 -3.94 -6.45 5.44
N LEU A 19 -3.78 -6.38 6.77
CA LEU A 19 -3.58 -7.56 7.62
C LEU A 19 -4.66 -7.73 8.71
N ASP A 20 -5.67 -6.87 8.75
CA ASP A 20 -6.68 -6.83 9.83
C ASP A 20 -6.04 -6.82 11.24
N ASN A 21 -4.90 -6.14 11.38
CA ASN A 21 -4.06 -6.10 12.59
C ASN A 21 -3.37 -7.42 13.00
N ASP A 22 -3.39 -8.45 12.16
CA ASP A 22 -2.67 -9.70 12.40
C ASP A 22 -1.31 -9.72 11.67
N LEU A 23 -0.28 -9.26 12.38
CA LEU A 23 1.11 -9.26 11.90
C LEU A 23 1.66 -10.65 11.57
N ALA A 24 1.01 -11.74 12.02
CA ALA A 24 1.45 -13.09 11.65
C ALA A 24 1.25 -13.36 10.14
N TYR A 25 0.36 -12.62 9.46
CA TYR A 25 0.19 -12.69 8.01
C TYR A 25 1.32 -12.02 7.22
N ALA A 26 2.06 -11.07 7.82
CA ALA A 26 3.19 -10.42 7.16
C ALA A 26 4.32 -11.41 6.79
N LEU A 27 4.38 -12.57 7.46
CA LEU A 27 5.38 -13.61 7.22
C LEU A 27 4.82 -14.83 6.49
N LYS A 28 3.68 -14.66 5.81
CA LYS A 28 3.04 -15.66 4.96
C LYS A 28 2.90 -15.12 3.55
N PHE A 29 2.89 -16.03 2.59
CA PHE A 29 2.53 -15.67 1.22
C PHE A 29 1.01 -15.74 1.07
N THR A 30 0.41 -14.65 0.63
CA THR A 30 -1.01 -14.57 0.28
C THR A 30 -1.16 -14.49 -1.23
N ASP A 31 -2.21 -15.10 -1.77
CA ASP A 31 -2.61 -14.92 -3.17
C ASP A 31 -3.64 -13.78 -3.21
N PRO A 32 -3.23 -12.55 -3.56
CA PRO A 32 -4.13 -11.39 -3.51
C PRO A 32 -5.32 -11.51 -4.47
N ASP A 33 -5.19 -12.29 -5.54
CA ASP A 33 -6.29 -12.53 -6.48
C ASP A 33 -7.17 -13.71 -6.06
N GLY A 34 -6.68 -14.63 -5.21
CA GLY A 34 -7.37 -15.86 -4.81
C GLY A 34 -7.62 -16.89 -5.92
N VAL A 35 -7.21 -16.58 -7.17
CA VAL A 35 -7.45 -17.43 -8.36
C VAL A 35 -6.15 -18.07 -8.88
N ARG A 36 -4.99 -17.81 -8.25
CA ARG A 36 -3.65 -18.19 -8.77
C ARG A 36 -3.44 -17.77 -10.22
N SER A 37 -3.88 -16.56 -10.55
CA SER A 37 -3.94 -16.05 -11.92
C SER A 37 -2.57 -15.74 -12.53
N GLY A 38 -1.54 -15.60 -11.68
CA GLY A 38 -0.20 -15.14 -12.02
C GLY A 38 -0.08 -13.64 -12.29
N LYS A 39 -1.18 -12.87 -12.21
CA LYS A 39 -1.20 -11.44 -12.58
C LYS A 39 -0.51 -10.53 -11.58
N SER A 40 -0.67 -10.81 -10.28
CA SER A 40 -0.06 -10.04 -9.18
C SER A 40 0.95 -10.83 -8.33
N GLY A 41 1.32 -12.05 -8.75
CA GLY A 41 2.18 -12.93 -7.96
C GLY A 41 1.63 -13.23 -6.57
N TYR A 42 2.44 -13.84 -5.70
CA TYR A 42 2.13 -13.85 -4.26
C TYR A 42 2.50 -12.51 -3.62
N SER A 43 1.79 -12.13 -2.56
CA SER A 43 2.10 -10.99 -1.69
C SER A 43 2.61 -11.44 -0.32
N PHE A 44 3.39 -10.61 0.35
CA PHE A 44 3.87 -10.84 1.73
C PHE A 44 4.17 -9.50 2.40
N ALA A 45 4.60 -9.52 3.66
CA ALA A 45 4.91 -8.33 4.45
C ALA A 45 3.67 -7.46 4.80
N VAL A 46 3.91 -6.32 5.45
CA VAL A 46 2.84 -5.42 5.91
C VAL A 46 2.26 -4.58 4.78
N CYS A 47 3.08 -4.25 3.78
CA CYS A 47 2.67 -3.43 2.64
C CYS A 47 2.35 -4.31 1.43
N GLN A 48 1.74 -3.71 0.40
CA GLN A 48 1.34 -4.44 -0.81
C GLN A 48 2.58 -4.81 -1.67
N PHE A 49 3.30 -5.85 -1.25
CA PHE A 49 4.42 -6.44 -2.00
C PHE A 49 3.92 -7.41 -3.05
N ASP A 50 3.31 -6.87 -4.10
CA ASP A 50 3.13 -7.59 -5.36
C ASP A 50 4.53 -7.88 -5.96
N ILE A 51 4.96 -9.15 -5.94
CA ILE A 51 6.32 -9.53 -6.38
C ILE A 51 6.50 -9.28 -7.89
N ALA A 52 5.43 -9.27 -8.68
CA ALA A 52 5.51 -9.01 -10.12
C ALA A 52 5.78 -7.53 -10.41
N ASN A 53 5.12 -6.63 -9.66
CA ASN A 53 5.09 -5.20 -9.96
C ASN A 53 5.93 -4.33 -8.99
N ASN A 54 6.44 -4.89 -7.89
CA ASN A 54 7.22 -4.16 -6.90
C ASN A 54 8.71 -4.62 -6.87
N PRO A 55 9.67 -3.80 -7.34
CA PRO A 55 11.08 -4.14 -7.31
C PRO A 55 11.65 -4.24 -5.88
N VAL A 56 11.06 -3.53 -4.91
CA VAL A 56 11.44 -3.59 -3.49
C VAL A 56 11.09 -4.96 -2.90
N ALA A 57 9.94 -5.53 -3.29
CA ALA A 57 9.55 -6.88 -2.87
C ALA A 57 10.56 -7.93 -3.36
N ALA A 58 10.97 -7.85 -4.63
CA ALA A 58 11.98 -8.75 -5.18
C ALA A 58 13.37 -8.57 -4.52
N ALA A 59 13.73 -7.33 -4.15
CA ALA A 59 14.96 -7.06 -3.40
C ALA A 59 14.90 -7.63 -1.97
N CYS A 60 13.76 -7.53 -1.30
CA CYS A 60 13.53 -8.12 0.02
C CYS A 60 13.68 -9.65 -0.03
N LEU A 61 13.09 -10.33 -1.01
CA LEU A 61 13.23 -11.78 -1.19
C LEU A 61 14.69 -12.19 -1.41
N ARG A 62 15.43 -11.46 -2.25
CA ARG A 62 16.88 -11.70 -2.44
C ARG A 62 17.65 -11.55 -1.13
N ALA A 63 17.36 -10.50 -0.35
CA ALA A 63 17.97 -10.29 0.96
C ALA A 63 17.62 -11.40 1.97
N CYS A 64 16.45 -12.02 1.84
CA CYS A 64 16.03 -13.17 2.66
C CYS A 64 16.62 -14.52 2.18
N GLY A 65 17.46 -14.52 1.13
CA GLY A 65 18.11 -15.74 0.62
C GLY A 65 17.24 -16.58 -0.32
N PHE A 66 16.26 -15.97 -1.00
CA PHE A 66 15.53 -16.62 -2.08
C PHE A 66 16.38 -16.66 -3.36
N THR A 67 16.32 -17.80 -4.05
CA THR A 67 16.98 -18.00 -5.34
C THR A 67 16.22 -17.30 -6.47
N PRO A 68 16.88 -16.99 -7.60
CA PRO A 68 16.20 -16.46 -8.79
C PRO A 68 15.03 -17.33 -9.25
N GLU A 69 15.17 -18.65 -9.17
CA GLU A 69 14.15 -19.63 -9.57
C GLU A 69 12.93 -19.59 -8.63
N GLU A 70 13.16 -19.50 -7.32
CA GLU A 70 12.08 -19.35 -6.34
C GLU A 70 11.33 -18.02 -6.55
N ILE A 71 12.05 -16.92 -6.81
CA ILE A 71 11.42 -15.61 -7.07
C ILE A 71 10.60 -15.66 -8.37
N ALA A 72 11.13 -16.27 -9.44
CA ALA A 72 10.40 -16.44 -10.69
C ALA A 72 9.15 -17.31 -10.49
N GLY A 73 9.25 -18.39 -9.70
CA GLY A 73 8.11 -19.24 -9.37
C GLY A 73 7.05 -18.55 -8.50
N LEU A 74 7.47 -17.70 -7.56
CA LEU A 74 6.56 -16.87 -6.77
C LEU A 74 5.81 -15.84 -7.63
N LYS A 75 6.51 -15.21 -8.59
CA LYS A 75 5.89 -14.28 -9.56
C LYS A 75 4.85 -15.00 -10.43
N ALA A 76 5.21 -16.17 -10.95
CA ALA A 76 4.32 -16.97 -11.79
C ALA A 76 3.27 -17.76 -11.00
N GLN A 77 3.31 -17.71 -9.66
CA GLN A 77 2.48 -18.50 -8.74
C GLN A 77 2.52 -20.02 -9.01
N CYS A 78 3.62 -20.54 -9.55
CA CYS A 78 3.73 -21.93 -10.02
C CYS A 78 4.49 -22.87 -9.06
N ILE A 79 4.85 -22.39 -7.87
CA ILE A 79 5.56 -23.18 -6.85
C ILE A 79 4.82 -23.19 -5.51
N PRO A 80 5.00 -24.22 -4.67
CA PRO A 80 4.43 -24.25 -3.33
C PRO A 80 5.09 -23.21 -2.43
N VAL A 81 4.27 -22.36 -1.79
CA VAL A 81 4.77 -21.24 -0.97
C VAL A 81 4.98 -21.59 0.51
N ARG A 82 4.22 -22.53 1.06
CA ARG A 82 4.31 -22.88 2.50
C ARG A 82 5.73 -23.25 2.95
N PRO A 83 6.52 -24.04 2.19
CA PRO A 83 7.91 -24.32 2.56
C PRO A 83 8.81 -23.08 2.58
N LEU A 84 8.47 -22.07 1.77
CA LEU A 84 9.24 -20.84 1.61
C LEU A 84 8.98 -19.82 2.73
N GLU A 85 7.84 -19.91 3.42
CA GLU A 85 7.51 -19.06 4.57
C GLU A 85 8.55 -19.18 5.70
N ALA A 86 9.21 -20.34 5.84
CA ALA A 86 10.29 -20.52 6.82
C ALA A 86 11.46 -19.55 6.57
N LYS A 87 11.76 -19.22 5.31
CA LYS A 87 12.78 -18.22 4.95
C LYS A 87 12.33 -16.81 5.34
N LEU A 88 11.06 -16.47 5.15
CA LEU A 88 10.52 -15.17 5.60
C LEU A 88 10.60 -15.05 7.13
N ARG A 89 10.17 -16.07 7.87
CA ARG A 89 10.22 -16.10 9.34
C ARG A 89 11.64 -15.96 9.88
N LYS A 90 12.60 -16.68 9.31
CA LYS A 90 14.02 -16.59 9.68
C LYS A 90 14.60 -15.18 9.46
N ASN A 91 14.02 -14.42 8.53
CA ASN A 91 14.47 -13.09 8.14
C ASN A 91 13.44 -12.00 8.48
N ALA A 92 12.61 -12.19 9.52
CA ALA A 92 11.51 -11.27 9.85
C ALA A 92 11.95 -9.80 10.00
N ALA A 93 13.10 -9.54 10.62
CA ALA A 93 13.65 -8.18 10.76
C ALA A 93 14.00 -7.53 9.41
N LEU A 94 14.43 -8.32 8.42
CA LEU A 94 14.63 -7.82 7.05
C LEU A 94 13.28 -7.49 6.41
N VAL A 95 12.28 -8.37 6.54
CA VAL A 95 10.93 -8.13 6.00
C VAL A 95 10.34 -6.84 6.58
N GLU A 96 10.47 -6.62 7.88
CA GLU A 96 10.05 -5.39 8.56
C GLU A 96 10.80 -4.15 8.04
N LYS A 97 12.13 -4.24 7.90
CA LYS A 97 12.96 -3.15 7.36
C LYS A 97 12.52 -2.76 5.94
N TYR A 98 12.31 -3.73 5.07
CA TYR A 98 11.88 -3.48 3.69
C TYR A 98 10.43 -2.93 3.64
N SER A 99 9.55 -3.41 4.52
CA SER A 99 8.20 -2.83 4.67
C SER A 99 8.26 -1.35 5.04
N SER A 100 9.12 -1.00 6.00
CA SER A 100 9.31 0.38 6.44
C SER A 100 9.86 1.29 5.34
N ILE A 101 10.75 0.76 4.48
CA ILE A 101 11.26 1.48 3.31
C ILE A 101 10.12 1.75 2.32
N GLN A 102 9.36 0.72 1.95
CA GLN A 102 8.25 0.86 1.00
C GLN A 102 7.21 1.87 1.48
N LEU A 103 6.81 1.81 2.75
CA LEU A 103 5.81 2.74 3.29
C LEU A 103 6.31 4.18 3.31
N ARG A 104 7.61 4.37 3.61
CA ARG A 104 8.24 5.70 3.51
C ARG A 104 8.28 6.19 2.06
N ASP A 105 8.57 5.32 1.11
CA ASP A 105 8.59 5.66 -0.32
C ASP A 105 7.19 6.02 -0.83
N CYS A 106 6.15 5.29 -0.41
CA CYS A 106 4.76 5.63 -0.71
C CYS A 106 4.40 7.04 -0.22
N LEU A 107 4.70 7.36 1.04
CA LEU A 107 4.43 8.67 1.62
C LEU A 107 5.25 9.77 0.92
N THR A 108 6.54 9.53 0.66
CA THR A 108 7.44 10.48 -0.02
C THR A 108 6.97 10.75 -1.44
N ARG A 109 6.53 9.72 -2.16
CA ARG A 109 6.02 9.86 -3.53
C ARG A 109 4.69 10.62 -3.55
N ALA A 110 3.75 10.25 -2.69
CA ALA A 110 2.45 10.91 -2.58
C ALA A 110 2.63 12.41 -2.29
N THR A 111 3.33 12.75 -1.22
CA THR A 111 3.62 14.14 -0.82
C THR A 111 4.41 14.90 -1.91
N GLY A 112 5.37 14.25 -2.56
CA GLY A 112 6.15 14.84 -3.63
C GLY A 112 5.32 15.20 -4.87
N ILE A 113 4.35 14.36 -5.24
CA ILE A 113 3.41 14.64 -6.34
C ILE A 113 2.51 15.82 -5.97
N LEU A 114 1.87 15.77 -4.79
CA LEU A 114 0.98 16.86 -4.32
C LEU A 114 1.71 18.21 -4.31
N ARG A 115 2.91 18.25 -3.75
CA ARG A 115 3.74 19.48 -3.70
C ARG A 115 4.08 20.03 -5.08
N ARG A 116 4.49 19.18 -6.03
CA ARG A 116 4.80 19.63 -7.41
C ARG A 116 3.58 20.19 -8.14
N ARG A 117 2.39 19.75 -7.74
CA ARG A 117 1.11 20.13 -8.34
C ARG A 117 0.42 21.27 -7.60
N GLY A 118 0.98 21.75 -6.49
CA GLY A 118 0.36 22.79 -5.66
C GLY A 118 -0.93 22.35 -4.97
N ILE A 119 -1.14 21.04 -4.82
CA ILE A 119 -2.34 20.47 -4.19
C ILE A 119 -2.10 20.40 -2.68
N ASN A 120 -2.95 21.10 -1.92
CA ASN A 120 -2.80 21.21 -0.47
C ASN A 120 -3.72 20.24 0.25
N ALA A 121 -3.19 19.48 1.19
CA ALA A 121 -3.97 18.67 2.11
C ALA A 121 -4.48 19.54 3.27
N ALA A 122 -5.67 19.24 3.77
CA ALA A 122 -6.25 19.90 4.93
C ALA A 122 -5.50 19.53 6.23
N ASP A 123 -5.05 18.28 6.34
CA ASP A 123 -4.37 17.73 7.51
C ASP A 123 -3.53 16.47 7.17
N ASP A 124 -2.90 15.90 8.19
CA ASP A 124 -2.13 14.65 8.10
C ASP A 124 -3.00 13.47 7.67
N THR A 125 -4.27 13.43 8.06
CA THR A 125 -5.23 12.39 7.65
C THR A 125 -5.40 12.36 6.14
N ALA A 126 -5.56 13.53 5.52
CA ALA A 126 -5.67 13.67 4.07
C ALA A 126 -4.38 13.22 3.35
N LEU A 127 -3.21 13.57 3.89
CA LEU A 127 -1.92 13.08 3.34
C LEU A 127 -1.81 11.55 3.39
N LEU A 128 -2.20 10.95 4.52
CA LEU A 128 -2.19 9.50 4.71
C LEU A 128 -3.21 8.80 3.79
N ALA A 129 -4.36 9.42 3.52
CA ALA A 129 -5.34 8.88 2.57
C ALA A 129 -4.77 8.78 1.14
N VAL A 130 -4.01 9.79 0.69
CA VAL A 130 -3.34 9.75 -0.62
C VAL A 130 -2.19 8.73 -0.63
N ALA A 131 -1.46 8.58 0.48
CA ALA A 131 -0.44 7.55 0.60
C ALA A 131 -1.03 6.13 0.55
N ASP A 132 -2.16 5.88 1.22
CA ASP A 132 -2.92 4.62 1.14
C ASP A 132 -3.46 4.39 -0.27
N TYR A 133 -3.98 5.43 -0.93
CA TYR A 133 -4.35 5.35 -2.35
C TYR A 133 -3.16 4.96 -3.22
N HIS A 134 -1.97 5.55 -2.99
CA HIS A 134 -0.78 5.18 -3.75
C HIS A 134 -0.38 3.72 -3.51
N ASN A 135 -0.44 3.25 -2.26
CA ASN A 135 -0.19 1.86 -1.91
C ASN A 135 -1.16 0.91 -2.65
N GLN A 136 -2.45 1.24 -2.70
CA GLN A 136 -3.51 0.39 -3.26
C GLN A 136 -3.62 0.41 -4.79
N TYR A 137 -3.52 1.60 -5.40
CA TYR A 137 -3.88 1.83 -6.82
C TYR A 137 -2.75 2.40 -7.68
N TYR A 138 -1.59 2.67 -7.10
CA TYR A 138 -0.55 3.51 -7.70
C TYR A 138 -1.04 4.93 -8.04
N LEU A 139 -0.57 5.91 -7.26
CA LEU A 139 -0.71 7.33 -7.59
C LEU A 139 0.14 7.71 -8.81
N SER A 140 -0.55 7.97 -9.91
CA SER A 140 -0.01 8.59 -11.12
C SER A 140 0.01 10.12 -10.96
N ASP A 141 1.01 10.76 -11.55
CA ASP A 141 1.15 12.21 -11.64
C ASP A 141 0.47 12.82 -12.90
N ILE A 142 -0.26 11.99 -13.64
CA ILE A 142 -1.03 12.43 -14.81
C ILE A 142 -2.15 13.38 -14.35
N ASP A 143 -2.20 14.53 -15.00
CA ASP A 143 -3.24 15.53 -14.84
C ASP A 143 -4.26 15.44 -15.97
N ARG A 144 -5.27 14.55 -15.79
CA ARG A 144 -6.41 14.42 -16.70
C ARG A 144 -7.64 13.89 -15.97
N PRO A 145 -8.86 14.13 -16.49
CA PRO A 145 -10.09 13.57 -15.91
C PRO A 145 -9.99 12.06 -15.63
N GLY A 146 -10.51 11.66 -14.47
CA GLY A 146 -10.46 10.27 -14.00
C GLY A 146 -9.20 9.88 -13.22
N TYR A 147 -8.29 10.82 -12.94
CA TYR A 147 -7.11 10.61 -12.11
C TYR A 147 -7.21 11.39 -10.81
N LEU A 148 -6.78 10.78 -9.69
CA LEU A 148 -6.90 11.41 -8.36
C LEU A 148 -6.19 12.77 -8.31
N VAL A 149 -5.01 12.89 -8.92
CA VAL A 149 -4.25 14.17 -8.95
C VAL A 149 -5.02 15.27 -9.65
N HIS A 150 -5.73 14.95 -10.75
CA HIS A 150 -6.57 15.91 -11.44
C HIS A 150 -7.75 16.32 -10.56
N TYR A 151 -8.49 15.34 -10.04
CA TYR A 151 -9.65 15.56 -9.17
C TYR A 151 -9.32 16.44 -7.96
N LEU A 152 -8.23 16.13 -7.23
CA LEU A 152 -7.80 16.93 -6.08
C LEU A 152 -7.30 18.33 -6.49
N GLY A 153 -6.75 18.46 -7.71
CA GLY A 153 -6.29 19.75 -8.25
C GLY A 153 -7.43 20.69 -8.67
N GLU A 154 -8.63 20.17 -8.90
CA GLU A 154 -9.82 20.97 -9.20
C GLU A 154 -10.52 21.50 -7.94
N LEU A 155 -10.16 21.01 -6.75
CA LEU A 155 -10.73 21.47 -5.50
C LEU A 155 -10.23 22.88 -5.15
N VAL A 156 -11.16 23.75 -4.76
CA VAL A 156 -10.87 25.14 -4.36
C VAL A 156 -10.24 25.21 -2.96
N GLN A 157 -10.57 24.25 -2.10
CA GLN A 157 -10.11 24.17 -0.72
C GLN A 157 -9.06 23.06 -0.58
N PRO A 158 -8.23 23.10 0.48
CA PRO A 158 -7.39 21.95 0.83
C PRO A 158 -8.22 20.68 0.93
N PHE A 159 -7.76 19.60 0.29
CA PHE A 159 -8.51 18.35 0.24
C PHE A 159 -8.46 17.60 1.57
N THR A 160 -9.49 16.82 1.83
CA THR A 160 -9.67 16.00 3.02
C THR A 160 -9.51 14.52 2.72
N ALA A 161 -9.41 13.69 3.75
CA ALA A 161 -9.46 12.23 3.57
C ALA A 161 -10.80 11.76 2.94
N GLN A 162 -11.89 12.51 3.16
CA GLN A 162 -13.20 12.20 2.56
C GLN A 162 -13.16 12.38 1.04
N ASP A 163 -12.52 13.43 0.52
CA ASP A 163 -12.39 13.65 -0.93
C ASP A 163 -11.66 12.48 -1.62
N VAL A 164 -10.68 11.88 -0.95
CA VAL A 164 -9.98 10.69 -1.46
C VAL A 164 -10.91 9.46 -1.45
N LEU A 165 -11.73 9.28 -0.41
CA LEU A 165 -12.73 8.22 -0.34
C LEU A 165 -13.77 8.38 -1.45
N ASP A 166 -14.32 9.58 -1.61
CA ASP A 166 -15.33 9.91 -2.62
C ASP A 166 -14.78 9.62 -4.02
N PHE A 167 -13.55 10.06 -4.31
CA PHE A 167 -12.88 9.70 -5.55
C PHE A 167 -12.76 8.18 -5.74
N LYS A 168 -12.32 7.43 -4.70
CA LYS A 168 -12.22 5.96 -4.77
C LYS A 168 -13.56 5.34 -5.16
N LEU A 169 -14.65 5.73 -4.50
CA LEU A 169 -15.99 5.17 -4.71
C LEU A 169 -16.55 5.51 -6.10
N ASP A 170 -16.35 6.75 -6.56
CA ASP A 170 -16.99 7.26 -7.77
C ASP A 170 -16.20 6.98 -9.06
N HIS A 171 -14.86 6.90 -8.96
CA HIS A 171 -13.98 6.89 -10.13
C HIS A 171 -13.22 5.57 -10.33
N THR A 172 -13.02 4.77 -9.28
CA THR A 172 -12.27 3.51 -9.41
C THR A 172 -13.19 2.31 -9.60
N ARG A 173 -12.75 1.34 -10.42
CA ARG A 173 -13.48 0.07 -10.58
C ARG A 173 -13.57 -0.69 -9.24
N TYR A 174 -12.52 -0.66 -8.44
CA TYR A 174 -12.48 -1.35 -7.16
C TYR A 174 -13.48 -0.72 -6.18
N GLY A 175 -13.49 0.61 -6.01
CA GLY A 175 -14.43 1.29 -5.12
C GLY A 175 -15.90 1.03 -5.49
N LYS A 176 -16.22 0.96 -6.79
CA LYS A 176 -17.57 0.60 -7.26
C LYS A 176 -17.98 -0.83 -6.92
N THR A 177 -17.03 -1.76 -6.84
CA THR A 177 -17.30 -3.20 -6.63
C THR A 177 -17.10 -3.62 -5.17
N HIS A 178 -16.32 -2.87 -4.40
CA HIS A 178 -15.96 -3.13 -3.01
C HIS A 178 -16.10 -1.87 -2.14
N PRO A 179 -17.25 -1.16 -2.16
CA PRO A 179 -17.42 0.11 -1.46
C PRO A 179 -17.25 -0.03 0.05
N GLY A 180 -17.69 -1.16 0.62
CA GLY A 180 -17.52 -1.46 2.04
C GLY A 180 -16.05 -1.58 2.47
N ASP A 181 -15.18 -2.11 1.61
CA ASP A 181 -13.74 -2.16 1.90
C ASP A 181 -13.11 -0.76 1.84
N CYS A 182 -13.47 0.05 0.85
CA CYS A 182 -13.03 1.45 0.80
C CYS A 182 -13.45 2.23 2.05
N GLN A 183 -14.70 2.06 2.51
CA GLN A 183 -15.19 2.69 3.73
C GLN A 183 -14.47 2.17 4.99
N ARG A 184 -14.23 0.86 5.09
CA ARG A 184 -13.48 0.26 6.20
C ARG A 184 -12.07 0.84 6.31
N ARG A 185 -11.35 0.95 5.17
CA ARG A 185 -10.00 1.53 5.11
C ARG A 185 -9.99 2.99 5.54
N TYR A 186 -10.99 3.76 5.12
CA TYR A 186 -11.17 5.14 5.58
C TYR A 186 -11.44 5.21 7.10
N ASN A 187 -12.34 4.39 7.63
CA ASN A 187 -12.65 4.38 9.06
C ASN A 187 -11.41 4.02 9.91
N ASN A 188 -10.65 3.01 9.48
CA ASN A 188 -9.37 2.65 10.12
C ASN A 188 -8.40 3.84 10.16
N LEU A 189 -8.29 4.58 9.04
CA LEU A 189 -7.45 5.77 8.97
C LEU A 189 -7.89 6.83 10.00
N ILE A 190 -9.18 7.16 10.04
CA ILE A 190 -9.71 8.15 10.98
C ILE A 190 -9.47 7.72 12.43
N ASP A 191 -9.79 6.48 12.76
CA ASP A 191 -9.67 5.94 14.12
C ASP A 191 -8.22 5.89 14.60
N ILE A 192 -7.27 5.58 13.71
CA ILE A 192 -5.84 5.48 14.06
C ILE A 192 -5.24 6.86 14.25
N VAL A 193 -5.53 7.80 13.36
CA VAL A 193 -5.01 9.17 13.47
C VAL A 193 -5.60 9.87 14.70
N ALA A 194 -6.87 9.64 15.03
CA ALA A 194 -7.50 10.22 16.22
C ALA A 194 -6.91 9.72 17.56
N LYS A 195 -6.22 8.56 17.56
CA LYS A 195 -5.64 7.94 18.76
C LYS A 195 -4.13 8.17 18.91
N GLY A 196 -3.44 8.59 17.84
CA GLY A 196 -1.98 8.71 17.77
C GLY A 196 -1.48 10.12 18.06
#